data_AF-A0AAV7Z232-F1
#
_entry.id   AF-A0AAV7Z232-F1
#
_cell.length_a   1.000
_cell.length_b   1.000
_cell.length_c   1.000
_cell.angle_alpha   90.00
_cell.angle_beta   90.00
_cell.angle_gamma   90.00
#
_symmetry.space_group_name_H-M   'P 1'
#
loop_
_entity.id
_entity.type
_entity.pdbx_description
1 polymer ?
#
loop_
_entity_poly.entity_id
_entity_poly.type
_entity_poly.pdbx_seq_one_letter_code
_entity_poly.pdbx_strand_id
1 'polypeptide(L)'
;MEILQLMFPDLSIEVLIAAGEINNNNPERTADFLLDPKNVVMLVESFSIQTGSGINADNVEEKKSQMKQPKEEINKPKKKNETKIEEEKNSDWSDETDGFTSTDSFTTGTVTGTGTEDEGSDKFLDESSEEFVSEDNDELFDIKQDSKVLGMSKFDPKDYDKRKSFLPPTEEVKGLLTLNPRQTAVMKYVVSVSKKKSEQAYFQVLDKLKTMKFYKNDLDKTLVYIRDVAPVIIHFRSTIFDTLLNDTHYRNCFEINKQQYNNSSGGRVHHESQLFNNIYEKFGTQNHCTPFERPKYGSLNIVKDQKGVKCCSGYGECYMELKGVKLRTTFANQDSFSTKNLASCEYYCHVLSEFNENELRAIVEVGTGRVTWKDSAVIASYKECQIHGPVKLSENIKVIAFPNNLKSKFSKKVQEFSFINNCTVRWF
;
A
#
# COMPACT_ATOMS: atom_id res chain seq x y z
N MET A 1 -0.34 -1.30 19.76
CA MET A 1 0.58 -0.51 20.62
C MET A 1 2.00 -0.58 20.10
N GLU A 2 2.72 -1.70 20.19
CA GLU A 2 4.12 -1.78 19.73
C GLU A 2 4.31 -1.44 18.23
N ILE A 3 3.38 -1.80 17.33
CA ILE A 3 3.46 -1.35 15.93
C ILE A 3 3.35 0.17 15.85
N LEU A 4 2.34 0.75 16.51
CA LEU A 4 2.16 2.21 16.52
C LEU A 4 3.40 2.90 17.09
N GLN A 5 4.08 2.33 18.07
CA GLN A 5 5.33 2.88 18.58
C GLN A 5 6.50 2.74 17.59
N LEU A 6 6.57 1.65 16.82
CA LEU A 6 7.57 1.51 15.76
C LEU A 6 7.34 2.49 14.60
N MET A 7 6.07 2.74 14.27
CA MET A 7 5.64 3.68 13.23
C MET A 7 5.78 5.14 13.69
N PHE A 8 5.39 5.40 14.94
CA PHE A 8 5.35 6.72 15.58
C PHE A 8 6.19 6.68 16.87
N PRO A 9 7.54 6.65 16.76
CA PRO A 9 8.42 6.54 17.92
C PRO A 9 8.33 7.72 18.88
N ASP A 10 7.83 8.87 18.40
CA ASP A 10 7.61 10.07 19.21
C ASP A 10 6.24 10.09 19.92
N LEU A 11 5.35 9.13 19.61
CA LEU A 11 4.13 8.94 20.40
C LEU A 11 4.56 8.30 21.72
N SER A 12 4.62 9.11 22.78
CA SER A 12 5.13 8.66 24.08
C SER A 12 4.36 7.43 24.57
N ILE A 13 5.08 6.44 25.11
CA ILE A 13 4.46 5.25 25.71
C ILE A 13 3.44 5.67 26.77
N GLU A 14 3.71 6.77 27.46
CA GLU A 14 2.86 7.32 28.50
C GLU A 14 1.54 7.87 27.96
N VAL A 15 1.52 8.51 26.78
CA VAL A 15 0.26 8.91 26.09
C VAL A 15 -0.56 7.67 25.74
N LEU A 16 0.11 6.63 25.26
CA LEU A 16 -0.49 5.35 24.91
C LEU A 16 -1.02 4.58 26.14
N ILE A 17 -0.30 4.63 27.27
CA ILE A 17 -0.72 4.07 28.56
C ILE A 17 -1.88 4.86 29.14
N ALA A 18 -1.79 6.20 29.15
CA ALA A 18 -2.84 7.07 29.67
C ALA A 18 -4.16 6.90 28.90
N ALA A 19 -4.10 6.74 27.58
CA ALA A 19 -5.27 6.37 26.79
C ALA A 19 -5.84 5.00 27.20
N GLY A 20 -4.97 4.04 27.51
CA GLY A 20 -5.33 2.74 28.06
C GLY A 20 -6.06 2.87 29.39
N GLU A 21 -5.48 3.59 30.34
CA GLU A 21 -6.00 3.80 31.68
C GLU A 21 -7.35 4.52 31.68
N ILE A 22 -7.50 5.59 30.89
CA ILE A 22 -8.76 6.34 30.72
C ILE A 22 -9.90 5.40 30.28
N ASN A 23 -9.58 4.37 29.52
CA ASN A 23 -10.56 3.44 28.96
C ASN A 23 -10.60 2.10 29.68
N ASN A 24 -10.12 2.04 30.93
CA ASN A 24 -10.06 0.82 31.76
C ASN A 24 -9.34 -0.33 31.05
N ASN A 25 -8.30 -0.02 30.29
CA ASN A 25 -7.54 -0.95 29.47
C ASN A 25 -8.38 -1.74 28.45
N ASN A 26 -9.57 -1.24 28.09
CA ASN A 26 -10.37 -1.83 27.02
C ASN A 26 -9.76 -1.44 25.66
N PRO A 27 -9.22 -2.39 24.87
CA PRO A 27 -8.48 -2.06 23.65
C PRO A 27 -9.32 -1.32 22.60
N GLU A 28 -10.60 -1.66 22.47
CA GLU A 28 -11.51 -1.02 21.51
C GLU A 28 -11.81 0.42 21.91
N ARG A 29 -12.08 0.67 23.20
CA ARG A 29 -12.30 2.03 23.70
C ARG A 29 -11.03 2.86 23.70
N THR A 30 -9.88 2.28 24.05
CA THR A 30 -8.57 2.93 23.96
C THR A 30 -8.25 3.30 22.52
N ALA A 31 -8.55 2.41 21.57
CA ALA A 31 -8.44 2.71 20.16
C ALA A 31 -9.36 3.87 19.79
N ASP A 32 -10.67 3.76 20.01
CA ASP A 32 -11.63 4.84 19.70
C ASP A 32 -11.27 6.17 20.37
N PHE A 33 -10.68 6.14 21.57
CA PHE A 33 -10.17 7.30 22.27
C PHE A 33 -8.94 7.91 21.58
N LEU A 34 -7.92 7.10 21.27
CA LEU A 34 -6.72 7.52 20.52
C LEU A 34 -7.04 7.95 19.08
N LEU A 35 -8.22 7.59 18.60
CA LEU A 35 -8.67 7.87 17.26
C LEU A 35 -9.40 9.20 17.11
N ASP A 36 -9.78 9.84 18.21
CA ASP A 36 -10.24 11.22 18.21
C ASP A 36 -9.03 12.15 18.40
N PRO A 37 -8.68 12.98 17.39
CA PRO A 37 -7.59 13.94 17.51
C PRO A 37 -7.73 14.86 18.72
N LYS A 38 -8.96 15.16 19.17
CA LYS A 38 -9.20 15.98 20.37
C LYS A 38 -8.74 15.27 21.64
N ASN A 39 -8.95 13.96 21.72
CA ASN A 39 -8.52 13.16 22.87
C ASN A 39 -7.01 12.97 22.89
N VAL A 40 -6.37 12.81 21.72
CA VAL A 40 -4.91 12.75 21.62
C VAL A 40 -4.30 14.11 21.98
N VAL A 41 -4.84 15.22 21.45
CA VAL A 41 -4.40 16.57 21.83
C VAL A 41 -4.62 16.81 23.32
N MET A 42 -5.79 16.45 23.86
CA MET A 42 -6.08 16.54 25.29
C MET A 42 -5.09 15.74 26.12
N LEU A 43 -4.76 14.51 25.72
CA LEU A 43 -3.75 13.69 26.40
C LEU A 43 -2.36 14.33 26.36
N VAL A 44 -1.92 14.79 25.19
CA VAL A 44 -0.62 15.43 25.00
C VAL A 44 -0.52 16.74 25.79
N GLU A 45 -1.59 17.54 25.83
CA GLU A 45 -1.69 18.77 26.63
C GLU A 45 -1.69 18.45 28.14
N SER A 46 -2.47 17.46 28.57
CA SER A 46 -2.52 17.00 29.96
C SER A 46 -1.15 16.52 30.44
N PHE A 47 -0.43 15.79 29.59
CA PHE A 47 0.92 15.31 29.88
C PHE A 47 1.95 16.44 29.92
N SER A 48 1.90 17.38 28.95
CA SER A 48 2.81 18.53 28.91
C SER A 48 2.64 19.44 30.13
N ILE A 49 1.42 19.55 30.66
CA ILE A 49 1.13 20.27 31.91
C ILE A 49 1.72 19.53 33.12
N GLN A 50 1.64 18.20 33.18
CA GLN A 50 2.16 17.41 34.29
C GLN A 50 3.70 17.29 34.30
N THR A 51 4.35 17.27 33.13
CA THR A 51 5.81 17.09 33.03
C THR A 51 6.60 18.40 33.04
N GLY A 52 5.93 19.56 33.01
CA GLY A 52 6.58 20.88 33.02
C GLY A 52 7.37 21.22 31.75
N SER A 53 7.22 20.45 30.67
CA SER A 53 7.84 20.74 29.37
C SER A 53 6.96 21.74 28.60
N GLY A 54 7.18 23.03 28.84
CA GLY A 54 6.38 24.11 28.30
C GLY A 54 6.44 24.25 26.77
N ILE A 55 5.28 24.11 26.11
CA ILE A 55 5.01 24.75 24.81
C ILE A 55 4.43 26.14 25.11
N ASN A 56 5.00 27.17 24.47
CA ASN A 56 4.79 28.58 24.78
C ASN A 56 3.29 28.96 24.72
N ALA A 57 2.74 29.45 25.85
CA ALA A 57 1.31 29.68 26.08
C ALA A 57 0.70 30.80 25.21
N ASP A 58 1.54 31.66 24.63
CA ASP A 58 1.11 32.87 23.90
C ASP A 58 0.41 32.58 22.56
N ASN A 59 0.55 31.38 21.99
CA ASN A 59 -0.11 30.99 20.73
C ASN A 59 -1.54 30.43 20.88
N VAL A 60 -2.03 30.26 22.12
CA VAL A 60 -3.28 29.53 22.40
C VAL A 60 -4.49 30.48 22.49
N GLU A 61 -4.32 31.72 22.92
CA GLU A 61 -5.43 32.68 22.99
C GLU A 61 -5.87 33.19 21.62
N GLU A 62 -4.95 33.30 20.66
CA GLU A 62 -5.26 33.78 19.33
C GLU A 62 -6.17 32.81 18.55
N LYS A 63 -6.01 31.49 18.75
CA LYS A 63 -6.84 30.45 18.12
C LYS A 63 -8.23 30.28 18.74
N LYS A 64 -8.42 30.62 20.02
CA LYS A 64 -9.75 30.58 20.67
C LYS A 64 -10.69 31.67 20.14
N SER A 65 -10.14 32.76 19.60
CA SER A 65 -10.94 33.88 19.08
C SER A 65 -11.58 33.62 17.70
N GLN A 66 -11.06 32.67 16.93
CA GLN A 66 -11.48 32.42 15.54
C GLN A 66 -12.56 31.33 15.38
N MET A 67 -12.94 30.64 16.46
CA MET A 67 -14.00 29.61 16.45
C MET A 67 -15.26 30.09 17.17
N LYS A 68 -15.98 31.03 16.54
CA LYS A 68 -17.41 31.23 16.82
C LYS A 68 -18.19 31.08 15.52
N GLN A 69 -19.01 30.03 15.44
CA GLN A 69 -20.03 29.85 14.42
C GLN A 69 -21.39 29.51 15.06
N PRO A 70 -22.50 29.75 14.33
CA PRO A 70 -23.83 30.01 14.89
C PRO A 70 -24.55 28.73 15.31
N LYS A 71 -25.45 28.87 16.30
CA LYS A 71 -26.40 27.84 16.69
C LYS A 71 -27.51 27.74 15.64
N GLU A 72 -27.57 26.64 14.91
CA GLU A 72 -28.76 26.24 14.15
C GLU A 72 -29.59 25.22 14.92
N GLU A 73 -30.90 25.44 14.85
CA GLU A 73 -31.97 24.79 15.58
C GLU A 73 -32.42 23.54 14.81
N ILE A 74 -32.18 22.34 15.37
CA ILE A 74 -32.53 21.07 14.72
C ILE A 74 -33.96 20.67 15.09
N ASN A 75 -34.86 20.76 14.11
CA ASN A 75 -36.20 20.17 14.13
C ASN A 75 -36.14 18.64 13.93
N LYS A 76 -36.74 17.89 14.86
CA LYS A 76 -36.87 16.42 14.80
C LYS A 76 -37.98 16.00 13.82
N PRO A 77 -37.78 14.97 12.96
CA PRO A 77 -38.87 14.34 12.25
C PRO A 77 -39.45 13.12 13.00
N LYS A 78 -40.76 12.92 12.80
CA LYS A 78 -41.64 11.93 13.41
C LYS A 78 -41.46 10.53 12.79
N LYS A 79 -41.61 9.50 13.64
CA LYS A 79 -41.75 8.06 13.31
C LYS A 79 -43.01 7.76 12.48
N LYS A 80 -42.89 6.80 11.55
CA LYS A 80 -43.87 5.80 11.02
C LYS A 80 -43.30 5.26 9.68
N ASN A 81 -43.36 4.00 9.26
CA ASN A 81 -44.20 2.84 9.56
C ASN A 81 -43.39 1.53 9.44
N GLU A 82 -43.81 0.53 10.21
CA GLU A 82 -43.47 -0.88 10.04
C GLU A 82 -44.15 -1.43 8.76
N THR A 83 -43.42 -2.21 7.96
CA THR A 83 -44.01 -3.02 6.90
C THR A 83 -43.56 -4.47 7.11
N LYS A 84 -44.54 -5.36 7.25
CA LYS A 84 -44.39 -6.82 7.26
C LYS A 84 -43.80 -7.27 5.92
N ILE A 85 -42.81 -8.15 5.96
CA ILE A 85 -42.35 -8.94 4.81
C ILE A 85 -42.82 -10.36 5.05
N GLU A 86 -43.59 -10.89 4.10
CA GLU A 86 -44.08 -12.27 4.05
C GLU A 86 -42.95 -13.22 3.63
N GLU A 87 -42.95 -14.39 4.26
CA GLU A 87 -42.12 -15.54 3.92
C GLU A 87 -42.64 -16.17 2.62
N GLU A 88 -41.81 -16.22 1.57
CA GLU A 88 -42.01 -17.12 0.44
C GLU A 88 -40.87 -18.13 0.32
N LYS A 89 -41.31 -19.35 0.00
CA LYS A 89 -40.59 -20.62 0.07
C LYS A 89 -39.78 -20.88 -1.21
N ASN A 90 -38.66 -21.57 -1.00
CA ASN A 90 -38.01 -22.59 -1.85
C ASN A 90 -38.16 -22.52 -3.37
N SER A 91 -37.02 -22.44 -4.05
CA SER A 91 -36.80 -23.23 -5.27
C SER A 91 -35.36 -23.74 -5.34
N ASP A 92 -35.24 -25.07 -5.35
CA ASP A 92 -34.09 -25.87 -5.79
C ASP A 92 -33.41 -25.27 -7.01
N TRP A 93 -32.08 -25.10 -6.94
CA TRP A 93 -31.23 -24.97 -8.12
C TRP A 93 -30.15 -26.04 -8.03
N SER A 94 -30.34 -27.07 -8.85
CA SER A 94 -29.41 -28.17 -9.07
C SER A 94 -28.15 -27.72 -9.81
N ASP A 95 -27.05 -28.39 -9.47
CA ASP A 95 -25.69 -28.23 -9.97
C ASP A 95 -25.55 -28.15 -11.50
N GLU A 96 -24.95 -27.06 -11.97
CA GLU A 96 -24.13 -27.04 -13.19
C GLU A 96 -22.76 -26.46 -12.81
N THR A 97 -21.79 -27.35 -12.61
CA THR A 97 -20.39 -26.99 -12.37
C THR A 97 -19.63 -27.05 -13.69
N ASP A 98 -19.61 -25.93 -14.41
CA ASP A 98 -18.66 -25.75 -15.51
C ASP A 98 -17.26 -25.48 -14.94
N GLY A 99 -16.39 -26.48 -15.10
CA GLY A 99 -14.98 -26.43 -14.70
C GLY A 99 -14.23 -25.34 -15.47
N PHE A 100 -13.81 -24.29 -14.76
CA PHE A 100 -12.95 -23.24 -15.31
C PHE A 100 -11.53 -23.39 -14.75
N THR A 101 -10.64 -24.03 -15.52
CA THR A 101 -9.20 -24.06 -15.24
C THR A 101 -8.53 -22.89 -15.96
N SER A 102 -8.15 -21.87 -15.19
CA SER A 102 -7.30 -20.76 -15.65
C SER A 102 -5.88 -20.98 -15.12
N THR A 103 -5.06 -21.70 -15.88
CA THR A 103 -3.60 -21.70 -15.72
C THR A 103 -3.00 -20.76 -16.77
N ASP A 104 -2.83 -19.48 -16.42
CA ASP A 104 -1.98 -18.57 -17.18
C ASP A 104 -0.70 -18.35 -16.39
N SER A 105 0.23 -19.30 -16.55
CA SER A 105 1.65 -19.05 -16.32
C SER A 105 2.19 -18.33 -17.56
N PHE A 106 2.45 -17.03 -17.45
CA PHE A 106 3.20 -16.28 -18.46
C PHE A 106 4.66 -16.73 -18.41
N THR A 107 5.05 -17.64 -19.31
CA THR A 107 6.45 -17.87 -19.68
C THR A 107 6.82 -16.90 -20.79
N THR A 108 7.79 -16.03 -20.52
CA THR A 108 8.46 -15.20 -21.52
C THR A 108 9.25 -16.10 -22.47
N GLY A 109 8.70 -16.35 -23.66
CA GLY A 109 9.36 -17.12 -24.71
C GLY A 109 10.46 -16.29 -25.39
N THR A 110 11.71 -16.72 -25.22
CA THR A 110 12.85 -16.30 -26.04
C THR A 110 12.74 -16.97 -27.41
N VAL A 111 12.70 -16.18 -28.48
CA VAL A 111 12.74 -16.66 -29.86
C VAL A 111 14.19 -17.02 -30.19
N THR A 112 14.48 -18.31 -30.32
CA THR A 112 15.68 -18.82 -30.99
C THR A 112 15.24 -19.54 -32.26
N GLY A 113 15.55 -18.94 -33.42
CA GLY A 113 15.36 -19.58 -34.71
C GLY A 113 16.35 -20.72 -34.91
N THR A 114 15.84 -21.89 -35.28
CA THR A 114 16.64 -23.03 -35.72
C THR A 114 16.86 -22.94 -37.22
N GLY A 115 18.05 -22.46 -37.60
CA GLY A 115 18.62 -22.67 -38.93
C GLY A 115 19.24 -24.06 -39.00
N THR A 116 18.87 -24.79 -40.04
CA THR A 116 19.47 -26.05 -40.51
C THR A 116 20.85 -25.79 -41.10
N GLU A 117 21.79 -26.71 -40.86
CA GLU A 117 23.03 -27.05 -41.59
C GLU A 117 24.08 -27.51 -40.57
N ASP A 118 25.05 -28.39 -40.82
CA ASP A 118 25.25 -29.51 -41.73
C ASP A 118 26.51 -30.18 -41.11
N GLU A 119 26.55 -31.51 -41.01
CA GLU A 119 27.67 -32.21 -40.37
C GLU A 119 28.90 -32.19 -41.31
N GLY A 120 30.00 -31.59 -40.84
CA GLY A 120 31.23 -31.46 -41.60
C GLY A 120 32.48 -31.53 -40.71
N SER A 121 33.19 -32.64 -40.86
CA SER A 121 34.44 -33.06 -40.24
C SER A 121 35.64 -32.10 -40.32
N ASP A 122 36.63 -32.43 -39.47
CA ASP A 122 38.09 -32.35 -39.65
C ASP A 122 38.91 -31.26 -38.90
N LYS A 123 39.76 -31.80 -38.00
CA LYS A 123 41.23 -31.58 -37.83
C LYS A 123 41.81 -30.21 -37.42
N PHE A 124 42.63 -30.32 -36.35
CA PHE A 124 43.98 -29.73 -36.15
C PHE A 124 44.18 -28.23 -36.42
N LEU A 125 44.54 -27.47 -35.38
CA LEU A 125 45.93 -27.05 -35.08
C LEU A 125 45.98 -26.16 -33.83
N ASP A 126 47.04 -26.41 -33.06
CA ASP A 126 47.66 -25.54 -32.07
C ASP A 126 48.29 -24.34 -32.79
N GLU A 127 48.19 -23.12 -32.24
CA GLU A 127 49.29 -22.13 -32.15
C GLU A 127 48.84 -20.73 -31.66
N SER A 128 49.67 -20.22 -30.73
CA SER A 128 50.13 -18.83 -30.56
C SER A 128 49.15 -17.68 -30.25
N SER A 129 49.30 -17.20 -29.01
CA SER A 129 49.59 -15.81 -28.61
C SER A 129 49.50 -14.71 -29.68
N GLU A 130 48.61 -13.74 -29.45
CA GLU A 130 48.83 -12.35 -29.83
C GLU A 130 48.48 -11.41 -28.66
N GLU A 131 49.49 -10.64 -28.28
CA GLU A 131 49.43 -9.49 -27.37
C GLU A 131 48.57 -8.40 -28.01
N PHE A 132 47.56 -7.91 -27.28
CA PHE A 132 46.90 -6.64 -27.61
C PHE A 132 47.34 -5.59 -26.61
N VAL A 133 48.27 -4.75 -27.07
CA VAL A 133 48.59 -3.45 -26.49
C VAL A 133 47.45 -2.50 -26.86
N SER A 134 46.69 -2.01 -25.88
CA SER A 134 45.80 -0.86 -26.07
C SER A 134 46.40 0.34 -25.35
N GLU A 135 46.81 1.31 -26.17
CA GLU A 135 47.41 2.58 -25.80
C GLU A 135 46.45 3.49 -25.03
N ASP A 136 47.08 4.31 -24.19
CA ASP A 136 46.54 5.31 -23.30
C ASP A 136 45.59 6.31 -23.97
N ASN A 137 44.46 6.58 -23.31
CA ASN A 137 43.72 7.83 -23.44
C ASN A 137 43.07 8.18 -22.09
N ASP A 138 43.93 8.49 -21.11
CA ASP A 138 43.55 9.13 -19.86
C ASP A 138 43.45 10.66 -20.08
N GLU A 139 42.36 11.12 -20.70
CA GLU A 139 41.91 12.51 -20.50
C GLU A 139 41.14 12.59 -19.18
N LEU A 140 41.94 12.75 -18.13
CA LEU A 140 41.55 13.08 -16.77
C LEU A 140 40.77 14.42 -16.76
N PHE A 141 39.43 14.34 -16.75
CA PHE A 141 38.59 15.47 -16.37
C PHE A 141 38.85 15.81 -14.89
N ASP A 142 39.72 16.80 -14.65
CA ASP A 142 40.00 17.36 -13.33
C ASP A 142 38.78 18.18 -12.85
N ILE A 143 37.77 17.48 -12.31
CA ILE A 143 36.67 18.08 -11.55
C ILE A 143 37.21 18.39 -10.14
N LYS A 144 38.07 19.40 -10.07
CA LYS A 144 38.42 20.10 -8.84
C LYS A 144 38.03 21.57 -8.96
N GLN A 145 36.73 21.83 -9.12
CA GLN A 145 36.16 23.15 -8.87
C GLN A 145 34.87 23.06 -8.06
N ASP A 146 34.93 23.67 -6.88
CA ASP A 146 33.84 24.29 -6.12
C ASP A 146 32.80 23.44 -5.39
N SER A 147 33.27 22.63 -4.44
CA SER A 147 32.46 22.21 -3.28
C SER A 147 32.11 23.35 -2.30
N LYS A 148 32.53 24.59 -2.58
CA LYS A 148 32.25 25.79 -1.75
C LYS A 148 31.08 26.65 -2.24
N VAL A 149 30.55 26.41 -3.45
CA VAL A 149 29.49 27.26 -4.05
C VAL A 149 28.08 26.69 -3.82
N LEU A 150 27.95 25.41 -3.50
CA LEU A 150 26.70 24.88 -2.95
C LEU A 150 26.84 24.88 -1.43
N GLY A 151 26.19 25.82 -0.75
CA GLY A 151 26.11 25.90 0.71
C GLY A 151 25.41 24.67 1.33
N MET A 152 25.98 23.49 1.16
CA MET A 152 25.55 22.25 1.76
C MET A 152 26.08 22.25 3.19
N SER A 153 25.36 22.92 4.09
CA SER A 153 25.49 22.67 5.52
C SER A 153 25.41 21.16 5.75
N LYS A 154 26.29 20.61 6.59
CA LYS A 154 26.23 19.20 7.01
C LYS A 154 24.79 18.87 7.41
N PHE A 155 24.15 18.00 6.64
CA PHE A 155 22.78 17.60 6.86
C PHE A 155 22.69 16.83 8.19
N ASP A 156 21.81 17.28 9.08
CA ASP A 156 21.51 16.58 10.34
C ASP A 156 20.47 15.49 10.05
N PRO A 157 20.73 14.20 10.35
CA PRO A 157 19.73 13.13 10.28
C PRO A 157 18.40 13.48 10.96
N LYS A 158 18.39 14.40 11.94
CA LYS A 158 17.17 14.92 12.58
C LYS A 158 16.24 15.68 11.63
N ASP A 159 16.72 16.21 10.50
CA ASP A 159 15.87 16.89 9.50
C ASP A 159 15.01 15.92 8.67
N TYR A 160 15.36 14.63 8.62
CA TYR A 160 14.51 13.58 8.04
C TYR A 160 13.27 13.29 8.91
N ASP A 161 13.33 13.68 10.18
CA ASP A 161 12.38 13.32 11.22
C ASP A 161 11.30 14.40 11.45
N LYS A 162 11.22 15.44 10.60
CA LYS A 162 10.10 16.40 10.61
C LYS A 162 8.74 15.79 10.23
N ARG A 163 8.69 14.48 9.94
CA ARG A 163 7.47 13.66 9.84
C ARG A 163 6.81 13.39 11.20
N LYS A 164 7.44 13.82 12.30
CA LYS A 164 7.05 13.74 13.71
C LYS A 164 5.60 14.12 14.08
N SER A 165 4.95 15.03 13.34
CA SER A 165 3.61 15.52 13.70
C SER A 165 2.47 14.75 13.03
N PHE A 166 2.77 13.65 12.33
CA PHE A 166 1.74 12.91 11.63
C PHE A 166 0.88 12.08 12.59
N LEU A 167 -0.41 12.39 12.61
CA LEU A 167 -1.44 11.51 13.14
C LEU A 167 -2.06 10.76 11.96
N PRO A 168 -1.93 9.43 11.88
CA PRO A 168 -2.57 8.66 10.83
C PRO A 168 -4.09 8.84 10.84
N PRO A 169 -4.76 8.72 9.68
CA PRO A 169 -6.22 8.74 9.62
C PRO A 169 -6.83 7.69 10.54
N THR A 170 -7.97 8.03 11.13
CA THR A 170 -8.63 7.18 12.11
C THR A 170 -8.94 5.78 11.57
N GLU A 171 -9.45 5.69 10.34
CA GLU A 171 -9.72 4.41 9.69
C GLU A 171 -8.47 3.54 9.49
N GLU A 172 -7.30 4.15 9.31
CA GLU A 172 -6.04 3.44 9.10
C GLU A 172 -5.54 2.78 10.38
N VAL A 173 -5.65 3.48 11.51
CA VAL A 173 -5.33 2.92 12.82
C VAL A 173 -6.34 1.84 13.20
N LYS A 174 -7.64 2.04 12.95
CA LYS A 174 -8.65 0.97 13.14
C LYS A 174 -8.27 -0.28 12.36
N GLY A 175 -7.93 -0.11 11.09
CA GLY A 175 -7.45 -1.20 10.23
C GLY A 175 -6.27 -1.94 10.83
N LEU A 176 -5.23 -1.21 11.26
CA LEU A 176 -4.04 -1.79 11.88
C LEU A 176 -4.35 -2.60 13.16
N LEU A 177 -5.33 -2.17 13.95
CA LEU A 177 -5.75 -2.86 15.17
C LEU A 177 -6.54 -4.15 14.92
N THR A 178 -7.03 -4.37 13.69
CA THR A 178 -7.67 -5.64 13.31
C THR A 178 -6.67 -6.78 13.07
N LEU A 179 -5.37 -6.49 13.04
CA LEU A 179 -4.35 -7.50 12.79
C LEU A 179 -4.26 -8.48 13.95
N ASN A 180 -4.23 -9.77 13.61
CA ASN A 180 -3.92 -10.79 14.60
C ASN A 180 -2.42 -10.77 14.99
N PRO A 181 -1.99 -11.51 16.02
CA PRO A 181 -0.59 -11.48 16.46
C PRO A 181 0.44 -11.86 15.37
N ARG A 182 0.09 -12.79 14.48
CA ARG A 182 0.95 -13.23 13.37
C ARG A 182 1.13 -12.12 12.34
N GLN A 183 0.04 -11.51 11.89
CA GLN A 183 0.05 -10.39 10.94
C GLN A 183 0.74 -9.17 11.55
N THR A 184 0.53 -8.93 12.84
CA THR A 184 1.21 -7.90 13.62
C THR A 184 2.73 -8.12 13.57
N ALA A 185 3.20 -9.35 13.80
CA ALA A 185 4.62 -9.69 13.74
C ALA A 185 5.21 -9.46 12.33
N VAL A 186 4.47 -9.79 11.26
CA VAL A 186 4.87 -9.49 9.88
C VAL A 186 5.07 -7.99 9.68
N MET A 187 4.10 -7.18 10.08
CA MET A 187 4.19 -5.72 9.93
C MET A 187 5.36 -5.14 10.72
N LYS A 188 5.60 -5.59 11.96
CA LYS A 188 6.78 -5.16 12.75
C LYS A 188 8.09 -5.46 12.02
N TYR A 189 8.20 -6.66 11.47
CA TYR A 189 9.38 -7.08 10.70
C TYR A 189 9.59 -6.18 9.47
N VAL A 190 8.56 -6.00 8.64
CA VAL A 190 8.67 -5.21 7.41
C VAL A 190 8.93 -3.74 7.71
N VAL A 191 8.27 -3.14 8.71
CA VAL A 191 8.53 -1.76 9.14
C VAL A 191 9.98 -1.59 9.58
N SER A 192 10.50 -2.49 10.42
CA SER A 192 11.89 -2.43 10.90
C SER A 192 12.92 -2.53 9.76
N VAL A 193 12.72 -3.46 8.81
CA VAL A 193 13.61 -3.63 7.66
C VAL A 193 13.50 -2.46 6.68
N SER A 194 12.28 -2.05 6.36
CA SER A 194 12.02 -0.96 5.41
C SER A 194 12.52 0.38 5.91
N LYS A 195 12.47 0.65 7.23
CA LYS A 195 13.06 1.85 7.84
C LYS A 195 14.53 2.01 7.49
N LYS A 196 15.33 0.99 7.81
CA LYS A 196 16.78 0.99 7.55
C LYS A 196 17.08 1.18 6.06
N LYS A 197 16.40 0.44 5.20
CA LYS A 197 16.58 0.53 3.73
C LYS A 197 16.17 1.90 3.19
N SER A 198 15.05 2.44 3.64
CA SER A 198 14.55 3.75 3.20
C SER A 198 15.49 4.88 3.62
N GLU A 199 16.04 4.83 4.83
CA GLU A 199 17.04 5.81 5.31
C GLU A 199 18.31 5.77 4.45
N GLN A 200 18.80 4.57 4.13
CA GLN A 200 19.97 4.38 3.26
C GLN A 200 19.72 4.88 1.82
N ALA A 201 18.53 4.66 1.28
CA ALA A 201 18.19 5.02 -0.10
C ALA A 201 17.80 6.50 -0.29
N TYR A 202 17.54 7.24 0.81
CA TYR A 202 16.98 8.59 0.73
C TYR A 202 17.80 9.54 -0.16
N PHE A 203 19.11 9.61 0.05
CA PHE A 203 19.98 10.52 -0.71
C PHE A 203 20.12 10.10 -2.17
N GLN A 204 20.14 8.79 -2.45
CA GLN A 204 20.18 8.30 -3.83
C GLN A 204 18.93 8.73 -4.60
N VAL A 205 17.74 8.63 -4.00
CA VAL A 205 16.50 9.13 -4.61
C VAL A 205 16.56 10.64 -4.79
N LEU A 206 17.00 11.37 -3.77
CA LEU A 206 17.11 12.82 -3.82
C LEU A 206 18.05 13.29 -4.94
N ASP A 207 19.17 12.61 -5.16
CA ASP A 207 20.11 12.95 -6.23
C ASP A 207 19.52 12.66 -7.62
N LYS A 208 18.80 11.54 -7.80
CA LYS A 208 18.00 11.28 -9.02
C LYS A 208 16.95 12.37 -9.24
N LEU A 209 16.34 12.90 -8.18
CA LEU A 209 15.35 13.98 -8.29
C LEU A 209 15.99 15.31 -8.71
N LYS A 210 17.19 15.62 -8.21
CA LYS A 210 17.91 16.85 -8.58
C LYS A 210 18.25 16.92 -10.07
N THR A 211 18.62 15.80 -10.70
CA THR A 211 18.88 15.78 -12.15
C THR A 211 17.64 16.15 -12.96
N MET A 212 16.44 15.88 -12.41
CA MET A 212 15.15 16.25 -12.98
C MET A 212 14.61 17.61 -12.52
N LYS A 213 15.40 18.40 -11.78
CA LYS A 213 15.03 19.70 -11.18
C LYS A 213 13.94 19.59 -10.10
N PHE A 214 13.87 18.47 -9.40
CA PHE A 214 13.10 18.31 -8.17
C PHE A 214 14.04 18.35 -6.96
N TYR A 215 13.54 18.81 -5.82
CA TYR A 215 14.34 19.05 -4.63
C TYR A 215 13.81 18.30 -3.41
N LYS A 216 14.48 18.45 -2.26
CA LYS A 216 14.13 17.76 -1.01
C LYS A 216 12.65 17.90 -0.64
N ASN A 217 12.10 19.11 -0.74
CA ASN A 217 10.70 19.37 -0.44
C ASN A 217 9.74 18.58 -1.36
N ASP A 218 10.13 18.33 -2.62
CA ASP A 218 9.34 17.52 -3.54
C ASP A 218 9.34 16.05 -3.13
N LEU A 219 10.50 15.52 -2.74
CA LEU A 219 10.62 14.16 -2.20
C LEU A 219 9.78 14.00 -0.93
N ASP A 220 9.89 14.93 0.01
CA ASP A 220 9.15 14.88 1.28
C ASP A 220 7.64 14.89 1.04
N LYS A 221 7.14 15.78 0.17
CA LYS A 221 5.72 15.80 -0.25
C LYS A 221 5.29 14.52 -0.94
N THR A 222 6.15 13.96 -1.78
CA THR A 222 5.87 12.71 -2.50
C THR A 222 5.76 11.53 -1.54
N LEU A 223 6.63 11.44 -0.54
CA LEU A 223 6.56 10.42 0.51
C LEU A 223 5.28 10.57 1.35
N VAL A 224 4.89 11.80 1.72
CA VAL A 224 3.61 12.08 2.39
C VAL A 224 2.43 11.67 1.51
N TYR A 225 2.48 11.97 0.20
CA TYR A 225 1.45 11.56 -0.73
C TYR A 225 1.32 10.03 -0.82
N ILE A 226 2.41 9.29 -0.92
CA ILE A 226 2.39 7.81 -0.90
C ILE A 226 1.73 7.32 0.39
N ARG A 227 2.20 7.83 1.53
CA ARG A 227 1.72 7.46 2.86
C ARG A 227 0.25 7.78 3.09
N ASP A 228 -0.26 8.91 2.60
CA ASP A 228 -1.57 9.40 3.03
C ASP A 228 -2.62 9.34 1.92
N VAL A 229 -2.22 9.60 0.68
CA VAL A 229 -3.16 9.92 -0.41
C VAL A 229 -3.21 8.84 -1.49
N ALA A 230 -2.08 8.26 -1.88
CA ALA A 230 -2.00 7.29 -2.98
C ALA A 230 -2.94 6.09 -2.73
N PRO A 231 -3.90 5.79 -3.63
CA PRO A 231 -4.89 4.76 -3.35
C PRO A 231 -4.33 3.35 -3.48
N VAL A 232 -4.63 2.48 -2.52
CA VAL A 232 -4.48 1.02 -2.69
C VAL A 232 -5.72 0.52 -3.41
N ILE A 233 -5.54 -0.20 -4.52
CA ILE A 233 -6.63 -0.73 -5.33
C ILE A 233 -6.50 -2.23 -5.55
N ILE A 234 -7.63 -2.88 -5.81
CA ILE A 234 -7.70 -4.28 -6.24
C ILE A 234 -8.45 -4.33 -7.57
N HIS A 235 -7.77 -4.76 -8.64
CA HIS A 235 -8.39 -5.02 -9.93
C HIS A 235 -9.18 -6.34 -9.89
N PHE A 236 -10.32 -6.38 -10.58
CA PHE A 236 -11.15 -7.57 -10.69
C PHE A 236 -11.92 -7.62 -12.00
N ARG A 237 -12.22 -8.83 -12.48
CA ARG A 237 -13.04 -9.06 -13.67
C ARG A 237 -14.51 -8.84 -13.35
N SER A 238 -15.28 -8.23 -14.25
CA SER A 238 -16.72 -8.04 -14.01
C SER A 238 -17.50 -9.35 -13.83
N THR A 239 -16.95 -10.47 -14.32
CA THR A 239 -17.53 -11.81 -14.17
C THR A 239 -17.58 -12.29 -12.72
N ILE A 240 -16.70 -11.82 -11.84
CA ILE A 240 -16.73 -12.21 -10.41
C ILE A 240 -17.62 -11.29 -9.56
N PHE A 241 -18.27 -10.31 -10.19
CA PHE A 241 -18.98 -9.29 -9.43
C PHE A 241 -20.19 -9.85 -8.67
N ASP A 242 -20.85 -10.87 -9.21
CA ASP A 242 -21.94 -11.56 -8.50
C ASP A 242 -21.45 -12.29 -7.25
N THR A 243 -20.22 -12.82 -7.27
CA THR A 243 -19.58 -13.38 -6.07
C THR A 243 -19.31 -12.27 -5.04
N LEU A 244 -18.80 -11.12 -5.47
CA LEU A 244 -18.54 -9.98 -4.58
C LEU A 244 -19.84 -9.43 -3.97
N LEU A 245 -20.95 -9.44 -4.71
CA LEU A 245 -22.25 -8.98 -4.22
C LEU A 245 -22.78 -9.86 -3.07
N ASN A 246 -22.43 -11.15 -3.07
CA ASN A 246 -22.90 -12.14 -2.11
C ASN A 246 -21.87 -12.46 -1.01
N ASP A 247 -20.65 -11.92 -1.07
CA ASP A 247 -19.64 -12.09 -0.02
C ASP A 247 -19.62 -10.87 0.91
N THR A 248 -19.06 -11.08 2.10
CA THR A 248 -18.78 -10.03 3.08
C THR A 248 -17.33 -9.57 3.04
N HIS A 249 -16.45 -10.37 2.42
CA HIS A 249 -15.02 -10.14 2.36
C HIS A 249 -14.48 -10.30 0.95
N TYR A 250 -13.42 -9.56 0.63
CA TYR A 250 -12.56 -9.91 -0.49
C TYR A 250 -11.63 -11.07 -0.10
N ARG A 251 -11.67 -12.14 -0.90
CA ARG A 251 -10.97 -13.41 -0.65
C ARG A 251 -9.67 -13.49 -1.44
N ASN A 252 -8.63 -14.07 -0.84
CA ASN A 252 -7.41 -14.41 -1.58
C ASN A 252 -7.54 -15.78 -2.28
N CYS A 253 -6.55 -16.16 -3.09
CA CYS A 253 -6.60 -17.42 -3.84
C CYS A 253 -6.64 -18.67 -2.94
N PHE A 254 -6.08 -18.59 -1.73
CA PHE A 254 -6.07 -19.70 -0.77
C PHE A 254 -7.46 -19.97 -0.20
N GLU A 255 -8.30 -18.94 -0.11
CA GLU A 255 -9.66 -19.05 0.41
C GLU A 255 -10.64 -19.61 -0.62
N ILE A 256 -10.50 -19.20 -1.89
CA ILE A 256 -11.44 -19.56 -2.97
C ILE A 256 -11.14 -20.91 -3.62
N ASN A 257 -9.88 -21.34 -3.68
CA ASN A 257 -9.51 -22.54 -4.43
C ASN A 257 -8.82 -23.59 -3.57
N LYS A 258 -9.62 -24.35 -2.80
CA LYS A 258 -9.14 -25.44 -1.94
C LYS A 258 -8.46 -26.57 -2.72
N GLN A 259 -8.84 -26.82 -3.98
CA GLN A 259 -8.26 -27.90 -4.78
C GLN A 259 -6.92 -27.49 -5.41
N GLN A 260 -6.81 -26.27 -5.91
CA GLN A 260 -5.54 -25.74 -6.45
C GLN A 260 -4.49 -25.51 -5.36
N TYR A 261 -4.91 -25.44 -4.09
CA TYR A 261 -4.01 -25.47 -2.95
C TYR A 261 -3.06 -26.68 -3.00
N ASN A 262 -3.49 -27.86 -3.45
CA ASN A 262 -2.60 -29.03 -3.37
C ASN A 262 -1.48 -29.05 -4.45
N ASN A 263 -1.65 -28.34 -5.58
CA ASN A 263 -0.72 -28.46 -6.71
C ASN A 263 0.10 -27.20 -7.02
N SER A 264 -0.35 -25.99 -6.64
CA SER A 264 0.38 -24.74 -6.88
C SER A 264 0.65 -23.91 -5.62
N SER A 265 0.14 -24.31 -4.44
CA SER A 265 0.35 -23.53 -3.21
C SER A 265 1.77 -23.59 -2.69
N GLY A 266 2.52 -24.67 -2.94
CA GLY A 266 3.90 -24.81 -2.46
C GLY A 266 4.76 -23.61 -2.88
N GLY A 267 4.63 -23.18 -4.13
CA GLY A 267 5.35 -22.01 -4.65
C GLY A 267 4.96 -20.71 -3.94
N ARG A 268 3.66 -20.44 -3.75
CA ARG A 268 3.20 -19.20 -3.11
C ARG A 268 3.46 -19.18 -1.61
N VAL A 269 3.27 -20.29 -0.91
CA VAL A 269 3.60 -20.45 0.50
C VAL A 269 5.10 -20.26 0.71
N HIS A 270 5.94 -20.89 -0.13
CA HIS A 270 7.38 -20.70 -0.10
C HIS A 270 7.76 -19.23 -0.37
N HIS A 271 7.12 -18.60 -1.35
CA HIS A 271 7.35 -17.20 -1.69
C HIS A 271 7.00 -16.26 -0.53
N GLU A 272 5.80 -16.37 0.04
CA GLU A 272 5.39 -15.61 1.23
C GLU A 272 6.33 -15.88 2.43
N SER A 273 6.85 -17.09 2.56
CA SER A 273 7.83 -17.44 3.58
C SER A 273 9.15 -16.69 3.39
N GLN A 274 9.59 -16.46 2.16
CA GLN A 274 10.78 -15.65 1.89
C GLN A 274 10.51 -14.16 2.15
N LEU A 275 9.37 -13.64 1.69
CA LEU A 275 8.99 -12.23 1.85
C LEU A 275 8.83 -11.83 3.32
N PHE A 276 8.20 -12.69 4.11
CA PHE A 276 7.81 -12.38 5.48
C PHE A 276 8.63 -13.14 6.52
N ASN A 277 9.87 -13.52 6.17
CA ASN A 277 10.81 -14.20 7.07
C ASN A 277 10.22 -15.42 7.81
N ASN A 278 9.43 -16.22 7.09
CA ASN A 278 8.69 -17.38 7.58
C ASN A 278 7.72 -17.08 8.73
N ILE A 279 7.36 -15.82 9.00
CA ILE A 279 6.50 -15.48 10.14
C ILE A 279 5.12 -16.12 10.00
N TYR A 280 4.58 -16.20 8.78
CA TYR A 280 3.32 -16.90 8.53
C TYR A 280 3.42 -18.39 8.90
N GLU A 281 4.55 -19.04 8.65
CA GLU A 281 4.73 -20.48 8.89
C GLU A 281 5.17 -20.82 10.32
N LYS A 282 5.87 -19.91 11.02
CA LYS A 282 6.52 -20.18 12.31
C LYS A 282 5.73 -19.74 13.55
N PHE A 283 4.64 -19.00 13.38
CA PHE A 283 3.96 -18.39 14.53
C PHE A 283 3.14 -19.43 15.31
N GLY A 284 3.68 -19.88 16.46
CA GLY A 284 3.09 -20.90 17.34
C GLY A 284 3.41 -22.31 16.86
N THR A 285 3.91 -23.17 17.74
CA THR A 285 4.43 -24.51 17.41
C THR A 285 3.38 -25.52 16.94
N GLN A 286 2.09 -25.13 16.82
CA GLN A 286 1.00 -26.08 16.56
C GLN A 286 -0.04 -25.69 15.50
N ASN A 287 -0.05 -24.46 14.96
CA ASN A 287 -1.08 -24.06 13.99
C ASN A 287 -0.48 -23.41 12.74
N HIS A 288 -0.55 -24.10 11.61
CA HIS A 288 -0.26 -23.53 10.29
C HIS A 288 -1.10 -22.26 10.04
N CYS A 289 -0.57 -21.34 9.23
CA CYS A 289 -1.32 -20.18 8.76
C CYS A 289 -2.58 -20.62 8.03
N THR A 290 -3.74 -20.15 8.49
CA THR A 290 -4.99 -20.40 7.77
C THR A 290 -5.03 -19.55 6.48
N PRO A 291 -5.72 -20.02 5.42
CA PRO A 291 -5.93 -19.22 4.21
C PRO A 291 -6.41 -17.79 4.46
N PHE A 292 -7.30 -17.61 5.43
CA PHE A 292 -7.88 -16.30 5.79
C PHE A 292 -6.84 -15.31 6.35
N GLU A 293 -5.81 -15.80 7.02
CA GLU A 293 -4.77 -14.97 7.64
C GLU A 293 -3.73 -14.46 6.64
N ARG A 294 -3.60 -15.14 5.50
CA ARG A 294 -2.67 -14.77 4.43
C ARG A 294 -3.05 -13.43 3.79
N PRO A 295 -2.05 -12.70 3.25
CA PRO A 295 -2.30 -11.39 2.69
C PRO A 295 -3.21 -11.46 1.46
N LYS A 296 -3.92 -10.35 1.22
CA LYS A 296 -4.66 -10.10 -0.02
C LYS A 296 -3.74 -9.27 -0.92
N TYR A 297 -3.92 -9.37 -2.22
CA TYR A 297 -2.99 -8.77 -3.18
C TYR A 297 -3.71 -7.73 -4.03
N GLY A 298 -3.03 -6.63 -4.29
CA GLY A 298 -3.52 -5.51 -5.09
C GLY A 298 -2.36 -4.68 -5.62
N SER A 299 -2.65 -3.43 -5.97
CA SER A 299 -1.66 -2.49 -6.50
C SER A 299 -1.85 -1.09 -5.92
N LEU A 300 -0.76 -0.35 -5.76
CA LEU A 300 -0.79 1.07 -5.42
C LEU A 300 -1.04 1.86 -6.72
N ASN A 301 -2.18 2.55 -6.80
CA ASN A 301 -2.50 3.47 -7.89
C ASN A 301 -1.72 4.79 -7.71
N ILE A 302 -0.40 4.69 -7.84
CA ILE A 302 0.54 5.69 -7.36
C ILE A 302 0.44 7.02 -8.12
N VAL A 303 -0.06 7.02 -9.35
CA VAL A 303 -0.32 8.22 -10.16
C VAL A 303 -1.79 8.65 -10.19
N LYS A 304 -2.64 8.03 -9.36
CA LYS A 304 -4.07 8.33 -9.21
C LYS A 304 -4.84 8.28 -10.53
N ASP A 305 -4.49 7.34 -11.41
CA ASP A 305 -5.18 7.14 -12.67
C ASP A 305 -6.64 6.75 -12.40
N GLN A 306 -7.57 7.48 -13.00
CA GLN A 306 -9.00 7.26 -12.81
C GLN A 306 -9.48 5.92 -13.37
N LYS A 307 -8.71 5.32 -14.30
CA LYS A 307 -8.98 4.01 -14.92
C LYS A 307 -8.31 2.85 -14.18
N GLY A 308 -7.66 3.11 -13.05
CA GLY A 308 -6.87 2.11 -12.32
C GLY A 308 -5.45 1.98 -12.89
N VAL A 309 -4.73 0.92 -12.53
CA VAL A 309 -3.36 0.68 -12.98
C VAL A 309 -3.38 -0.13 -14.27
N LYS A 310 -3.01 0.49 -15.40
CA LYS A 310 -3.15 -0.09 -16.75
C LYS A 310 -2.46 -1.44 -16.93
N CYS A 311 -1.24 -1.60 -16.38
CA CYS A 311 -0.50 -2.86 -16.41
C CYS A 311 -1.12 -3.95 -15.51
N CYS A 312 -2.15 -3.64 -14.71
CA CYS A 312 -2.96 -4.61 -13.97
C CYS A 312 -4.24 -5.04 -14.71
N SER A 313 -4.47 -4.60 -15.96
CA SER A 313 -5.69 -4.93 -16.72
C SER A 313 -5.92 -6.44 -16.91
N GLY A 314 -4.88 -7.27 -16.88
CA GLY A 314 -5.01 -8.74 -16.92
C GLY A 314 -5.74 -9.33 -15.70
N TYR A 315 -5.70 -8.65 -14.56
CA TYR A 315 -6.46 -9.00 -13.35
C TYR A 315 -7.92 -8.57 -13.42
N GLY A 316 -8.24 -7.63 -14.33
CA GLY A 316 -9.60 -7.24 -14.65
C GLY A 316 -9.76 -5.76 -14.98
N GLU A 317 -10.87 -5.46 -15.63
CA GLU A 317 -11.28 -4.17 -16.15
C GLU A 317 -11.96 -3.26 -15.11
N CYS A 318 -12.38 -3.83 -13.98
CA CYS A 318 -12.94 -3.09 -12.85
C CYS A 318 -11.91 -3.00 -11.71
N TYR A 319 -12.10 -2.07 -10.78
CA TYR A 319 -11.28 -2.03 -9.57
C TYR A 319 -12.04 -1.50 -8.35
N MET A 320 -11.57 -1.87 -7.16
CA MET A 320 -12.02 -1.30 -5.89
C MET A 320 -10.90 -0.45 -5.29
N GLU A 321 -11.22 0.78 -4.86
CA GLU A 321 -10.35 1.64 -4.07
C GLU A 321 -10.56 1.35 -2.58
N LEU A 322 -9.48 1.06 -1.85
CA LEU A 322 -9.54 0.66 -0.44
C LEU A 322 -9.35 1.84 0.52
N LYS A 323 -9.90 1.72 1.73
CA LYS A 323 -9.70 2.62 2.89
C LYS A 323 -9.42 1.82 4.16
N GLY A 324 -8.61 2.37 5.07
CA GLY A 324 -8.29 1.72 6.35
C GLY A 324 -7.43 0.47 6.20
N VAL A 325 -6.54 0.45 5.19
CA VAL A 325 -5.70 -0.73 4.87
C VAL A 325 -4.23 -0.40 4.74
N LYS A 326 -3.87 0.86 4.52
CA LYS A 326 -2.54 1.27 4.12
C LYS A 326 -1.49 1.03 5.19
N LEU A 327 -1.80 1.32 6.47
CA LEU A 327 -0.88 1.04 7.59
C LEU A 327 -0.61 -0.46 7.79
N ARG A 328 -1.48 -1.33 7.30
CA ARG A 328 -1.33 -2.80 7.34
C ARG A 328 -1.00 -3.40 5.98
N THR A 329 -0.52 -2.58 5.05
CA THR A 329 -0.13 -3.00 3.70
C THR A 329 1.38 -2.90 3.56
N THR A 330 1.97 -3.89 2.90
CA THR A 330 3.36 -3.85 2.44
C THR A 330 3.40 -3.64 0.94
N PHE A 331 4.50 -3.09 0.44
CA PHE A 331 4.60 -2.60 -0.93
C PHE A 331 5.88 -3.07 -1.61
N ALA A 332 5.79 -3.38 -2.90
CA ALA A 332 6.93 -3.69 -3.74
C ALA A 332 6.91 -2.82 -5.02
N ASN A 333 8.08 -2.60 -5.63
CA ASN A 333 8.19 -1.85 -6.89
C ASN A 333 7.54 -2.56 -8.09
N GLN A 334 7.36 -3.87 -7.98
CA GLN A 334 6.83 -4.74 -9.03
C GLN A 334 6.24 -5.99 -8.37
N ASP A 335 5.94 -7.01 -9.18
CA ASP A 335 5.59 -8.34 -8.70
C ASP A 335 6.63 -8.84 -7.67
N SER A 336 6.17 -9.15 -6.46
CA SER A 336 7.05 -9.60 -5.39
C SER A 336 7.74 -10.93 -5.69
N PHE A 337 7.24 -11.77 -6.61
CA PHE A 337 8.00 -12.94 -7.08
C PHE A 337 9.33 -12.53 -7.73
N SER A 338 9.42 -11.31 -8.26
CA SER A 338 10.62 -10.75 -8.88
C SER A 338 11.42 -9.84 -7.94
N THR A 339 10.90 -9.45 -6.77
CA THR A 339 11.60 -8.60 -5.81
C THR A 339 11.27 -8.92 -4.36
N LYS A 340 12.29 -8.97 -3.52
CA LYS A 340 12.16 -9.20 -2.06
C LYS A 340 12.20 -7.90 -1.26
N ASN A 341 12.26 -6.75 -1.94
CA ASN A 341 12.34 -5.44 -1.29
C ASN A 341 10.93 -4.93 -0.96
N LEU A 342 10.48 -5.25 0.24
CA LEU A 342 9.23 -4.70 0.76
C LEU A 342 9.45 -3.35 1.46
N ALA A 343 8.50 -2.45 1.25
CA ALA A 343 8.34 -1.20 1.97
C ALA A 343 7.09 -1.25 2.85
N SER A 344 7.11 -0.43 3.90
CA SER A 344 5.89 0.05 4.56
C SER A 344 5.52 1.41 3.95
N CYS A 345 4.29 1.88 4.15
CA CYS A 345 3.88 3.19 3.61
C CYS A 345 4.66 4.38 4.20
N GLU A 346 5.34 4.20 5.34
CA GLU A 346 6.15 5.25 5.99
C GLU A 346 7.61 5.25 5.54
N TYR A 347 8.10 4.09 5.11
CA TYR A 347 9.50 3.86 4.75
C TYR A 347 9.56 3.26 3.34
N TYR A 348 9.59 4.13 2.34
CA TYR A 348 9.36 3.78 0.94
C TYR A 348 10.49 4.20 -0.01
N CYS A 349 11.53 4.90 0.45
CA CYS A 349 12.54 5.47 -0.44
C CYS A 349 13.33 4.40 -1.23
N HIS A 350 13.60 3.24 -0.64
CA HIS A 350 14.29 2.15 -1.34
C HIS A 350 13.42 1.49 -2.42
N VAL A 351 12.11 1.65 -2.37
CA VAL A 351 11.23 1.25 -3.48
C VAL A 351 11.23 2.34 -4.56
N LEU A 352 11.21 3.63 -4.19
CA LEU A 352 11.36 4.73 -5.17
C LEU A 352 12.70 4.71 -5.88
N SER A 353 13.77 4.26 -5.25
CA SER A 353 15.09 4.19 -5.90
C SER A 353 15.12 3.17 -7.04
N GLU A 354 14.18 2.22 -7.08
CA GLU A 354 14.01 1.24 -8.16
C GLU A 354 13.13 1.75 -9.31
N PHE A 355 12.53 2.95 -9.19
CA PHE A 355 11.70 3.53 -10.26
C PHE A 355 12.60 4.04 -11.40
N ASN A 356 12.11 3.90 -12.63
CA ASN A 356 12.74 4.58 -13.76
C ASN A 356 12.44 6.10 -13.71
N GLU A 357 13.16 6.89 -14.52
CA GLU A 357 13.04 8.35 -14.50
C GLU A 357 11.61 8.84 -14.80
N ASN A 358 10.92 8.21 -15.75
CA ASN A 358 9.56 8.59 -16.15
C ASN A 358 8.55 8.32 -15.03
N GLU A 359 8.64 7.16 -14.38
CA GLU A 359 7.82 6.82 -13.22
C GLU A 359 8.07 7.77 -12.06
N LEU A 360 9.34 8.06 -11.75
CA LEU A 360 9.74 8.92 -10.64
C LEU A 360 9.32 10.37 -10.88
N ARG A 361 9.42 10.87 -12.11
CA ARG A 361 8.87 12.18 -12.50
C ARG A 361 7.36 12.23 -12.33
N ALA A 362 6.65 11.23 -12.84
CA ALA A 362 5.19 11.16 -12.78
C ALA A 362 4.66 11.18 -11.33
N ILE A 363 5.23 10.36 -10.45
CA ILE A 363 4.82 10.32 -9.05
C ILE A 363 5.14 11.62 -8.32
N VAL A 364 6.30 12.25 -8.58
CA VAL A 364 6.64 13.52 -7.91
C VAL A 364 5.68 14.62 -8.35
N GLU A 365 5.33 14.72 -9.63
CA GLU A 365 4.38 15.72 -10.10
C GLU A 365 2.99 15.54 -9.47
N VAL A 366 2.52 14.29 -9.33
CA VAL A 366 1.25 13.98 -8.66
C VAL A 366 1.35 14.27 -7.16
N GLY A 367 2.39 13.77 -6.50
CA GLY A 367 2.56 13.87 -5.04
C GLY A 367 2.84 15.28 -4.54
N THR A 368 3.38 16.15 -5.40
CA THR A 368 3.56 17.57 -5.11
C THR A 368 2.35 18.42 -5.46
N GLY A 369 1.32 17.83 -6.08
CA GLY A 369 0.12 18.53 -6.53
C GLY A 369 0.32 19.39 -7.78
N ARG A 370 1.44 19.24 -8.51
CA ARG A 370 1.66 19.92 -9.80
C ARG A 370 0.67 19.42 -10.85
N VAL A 371 0.28 18.15 -10.76
CA VAL A 371 -0.82 17.55 -11.53
C VAL A 371 -1.73 16.75 -10.59
N THR A 372 -3.00 16.62 -10.93
CA THR A 372 -3.97 15.89 -10.10
C THR A 372 -3.86 14.38 -10.22
N TRP A 373 -3.46 13.89 -11.39
CA TRP A 373 -3.29 12.49 -11.76
C TRP A 373 -2.47 12.39 -13.05
N LYS A 374 -1.99 11.18 -13.40
CA LYS A 374 -1.45 10.84 -14.73
C LYS A 374 -1.99 9.51 -15.22
N ASP A 375 -1.97 9.31 -16.54
CA ASP A 375 -2.22 8.00 -17.15
C ASP A 375 -1.18 7.00 -16.66
N SER A 376 -1.64 5.87 -16.15
CA SER A 376 -0.80 4.81 -15.57
C SER A 376 0.02 4.05 -16.61
N ALA A 377 -0.12 4.33 -17.92
CA ALA A 377 0.80 3.86 -18.95
C ALA A 377 2.25 4.31 -18.74
N VAL A 378 2.49 5.36 -17.94
CA VAL A 378 3.84 5.75 -17.52
C VAL A 378 4.49 4.76 -16.54
N ILE A 379 3.68 3.92 -15.89
CA ILE A 379 4.13 2.92 -14.94
C ILE A 379 4.49 1.64 -15.69
N ALA A 380 5.77 1.28 -15.68
CA ALA A 380 6.29 0.12 -16.41
C ALA A 380 5.83 -1.19 -15.74
N SER A 381 5.93 -1.23 -14.41
CA SER A 381 5.51 -2.37 -13.58
C SER A 381 4.60 -1.87 -12.46
N TYR A 382 3.47 -2.54 -12.27
CA TYR A 382 2.54 -2.19 -11.20
C TYR A 382 3.22 -2.27 -9.84
N LYS A 383 2.88 -1.35 -8.93
CA LYS A 383 3.47 -1.31 -7.59
C LYS A 383 2.65 -2.21 -6.69
N GLU A 384 3.10 -3.44 -6.48
CA GLU A 384 2.31 -4.48 -5.79
C GLU A 384 2.06 -4.10 -4.32
N CYS A 385 0.86 -4.44 -3.83
CA CYS A 385 0.45 -4.30 -2.44
C CYS A 385 0.10 -5.67 -1.84
N GLN A 386 0.66 -5.99 -0.67
CA GLN A 386 0.24 -7.12 0.15
C GLN A 386 -0.50 -6.60 1.40
N ILE A 387 -1.81 -6.79 1.43
CA ILE A 387 -2.73 -6.28 2.45
C ILE A 387 -2.90 -7.34 3.54
N HIS A 388 -2.34 -7.10 4.72
CA HIS A 388 -2.40 -8.02 5.85
C HIS A 388 -3.71 -7.84 6.61
N GLY A 389 -4.37 -8.93 7.01
CA GLY A 389 -5.68 -8.88 7.68
C GLY A 389 -6.87 -9.13 6.74
N PRO A 390 -8.11 -9.09 7.28
CA PRO A 390 -9.32 -9.19 6.46
C PRO A 390 -9.54 -7.94 5.61
N VAL A 391 -10.18 -8.08 4.46
CA VAL A 391 -10.69 -6.94 3.66
C VAL A 391 -12.20 -7.08 3.62
N LYS A 392 -12.88 -6.45 4.57
CA LYS A 392 -14.34 -6.47 4.69
C LYS A 392 -14.93 -5.47 3.70
N LEU A 393 -15.89 -5.90 2.90
CA LEU A 393 -16.39 -5.07 1.81
C LEU A 393 -17.09 -3.80 2.33
N SER A 394 -17.87 -3.92 3.40
CA SER A 394 -18.59 -2.80 4.03
C SER A 394 -17.71 -1.80 4.78
N GLU A 395 -16.51 -2.21 5.22
CA GLU A 395 -15.60 -1.37 6.00
C GLU A 395 -14.47 -0.80 5.14
N ASN A 396 -13.93 -1.60 4.22
CA ASN A 396 -12.67 -1.30 3.54
C ASN A 396 -12.85 -0.80 2.10
N ILE A 397 -14.04 -0.89 1.50
CA ILE A 397 -14.24 -0.36 0.15
C ILE A 397 -14.66 1.11 0.24
N LYS A 398 -13.87 1.97 -0.39
CA LYS A 398 -14.15 3.40 -0.54
C LYS A 398 -14.87 3.68 -1.84
N VAL A 399 -14.37 3.12 -2.93
CA VAL A 399 -14.92 3.29 -4.27
C VAL A 399 -14.97 1.93 -4.96
N ILE A 400 -16.05 1.68 -5.69
CA ILE A 400 -16.12 0.64 -6.70
C ILE A 400 -16.16 1.28 -8.08
N ALA A 401 -15.25 0.89 -8.96
CA ALA A 401 -15.04 1.53 -10.25
C ALA A 401 -15.26 0.56 -11.41
N PHE A 402 -16.06 0.99 -12.39
CA PHE A 402 -16.42 0.24 -13.59
C PHE A 402 -16.22 1.10 -14.85
N PRO A 403 -15.82 0.49 -15.98
CA PRO A 403 -15.78 1.18 -17.26
C PRO A 403 -17.21 1.45 -17.78
N ASN A 404 -17.39 2.57 -18.48
CA ASN A 404 -18.69 3.05 -18.96
C ASN A 404 -19.42 2.06 -19.89
N ASN A 405 -18.68 1.27 -20.67
CA ASN A 405 -19.25 0.25 -21.56
C ASN A 405 -19.97 -0.88 -20.81
N LEU A 406 -19.69 -1.08 -19.51
CA LEU A 406 -20.36 -2.08 -18.67
C LEU A 406 -21.61 -1.55 -17.95
N LYS A 407 -21.90 -0.24 -18.08
CA LYS A 407 -22.97 0.42 -17.32
C LYS A 407 -24.35 -0.15 -17.61
N SER A 408 -24.70 -0.41 -18.86
CA SER A 408 -26.00 -0.99 -19.23
C SER A 408 -26.25 -2.34 -18.57
N LYS A 409 -25.20 -3.17 -18.44
CA LYS A 409 -25.27 -4.51 -17.86
C LYS A 409 -25.27 -4.51 -16.33
N PHE A 410 -24.44 -3.67 -15.71
CA PHE A 410 -24.13 -3.77 -14.29
C PHE A 410 -24.70 -2.64 -13.42
N SER A 411 -25.32 -1.59 -13.99
CA SER A 411 -25.72 -0.41 -13.21
C SER A 411 -26.59 -0.74 -11.99
N LYS A 412 -27.55 -1.66 -12.09
CA LYS A 412 -28.41 -2.03 -10.94
C LYS A 412 -27.59 -2.71 -9.82
N LYS A 413 -26.83 -3.74 -10.18
CA LYS A 413 -25.99 -4.51 -9.24
C LYS A 413 -24.91 -3.65 -8.59
N VAL A 414 -24.32 -2.71 -9.33
CA VAL A 414 -23.28 -1.80 -8.78
C VAL A 414 -23.87 -0.80 -7.78
N GLN A 415 -25.09 -0.31 -8.03
CA GLN A 415 -25.79 0.54 -7.06
C GLN A 415 -26.19 -0.24 -5.80
N GLU A 416 -26.66 -1.48 -5.97
CA GLU A 416 -26.95 -2.39 -4.85
C GLU A 416 -25.70 -2.66 -4.00
N PHE A 417 -24.59 -3.03 -4.63
CA PHE A 417 -23.31 -3.22 -3.95
C PHE A 417 -22.87 -1.98 -3.18
N SER A 418 -23.00 -0.81 -3.81
CA SER A 418 -22.66 0.49 -3.21
C SER A 418 -23.50 0.79 -1.98
N PHE A 419 -24.80 0.48 -2.03
CA PHE A 419 -25.71 0.64 -0.89
C PHE A 419 -25.35 -0.31 0.26
N ILE A 420 -25.18 -1.61 -0.02
CA ILE A 420 -24.85 -2.63 1.00
C ILE A 420 -23.51 -2.32 1.67
N ASN A 421 -22.51 -1.89 0.90
CA ASN A 421 -21.14 -1.72 1.38
C ASN A 421 -20.76 -0.26 1.70
N ASN A 422 -21.73 0.67 1.64
CA ASN A 422 -21.52 2.09 1.90
C ASN A 422 -20.28 2.66 1.19
N CYS A 423 -20.17 2.41 -0.11
CA CYS A 423 -19.06 2.85 -0.94
C CYS A 423 -19.55 3.68 -2.14
N THR A 424 -18.67 4.51 -2.72
CA THR A 424 -19.05 5.35 -3.87
C THR A 424 -18.90 4.57 -5.18
N VAL A 425 -19.82 4.76 -6.12
CA VAL A 425 -19.67 4.23 -7.49
C VAL A 425 -18.92 5.22 -8.37
N ARG A 426 -17.92 4.74 -9.12
CA ARG A 426 -17.21 5.49 -10.16
C ARG A 426 -17.39 4.80 -11.50
N TRP A 427 -17.87 5.54 -12.50
CA TRP A 427 -17.87 5.10 -13.90
C TRP A 427 -16.77 5.85 -14.65
N PHE A 428 -15.99 5.19 -15.51
CA PHE A 428 -14.86 5.81 -16.23
C PHE A 428 -14.76 5.44 -17.71
#